data_AF-A0A841Z2L5-F1
#
_entry.id   AF-A0A841Z2L5-F1
#
_cell.length_a   1.000
_cell.length_b   1.000
_cell.length_c   1.000
_cell.angle_alpha   90.00
_cell.angle_beta   90.00
_cell.angle_gamma   90.00
#
_symmetry.space_group_name_H-M   'P 1'
#
loop_
_entity.id
_entity.type
_entity.pdbx_description
1 polymer ?
#
loop_
_entity_poly.entity_id
_entity_poly.type
_entity_poly.pdbx_seq_one_letter_code
_entity_poly.pdbx_strand_id
1 'polypeptide(L)'
;MKYRPFNINHTVKVKLTSSGLQRYHDWFKEVGITEVRTPRVDDNGYATFQMWNFMQIFGETMFLGNMEPSIETEILIGFEEEAQDDNAE
;
A
#
# COMPACT_ATOMS: atom_id res chain seq x y z
N MET A 1 -5.82 -9.28 23.09
CA MET A 1 -5.60 -8.72 21.75
C MET A 1 -6.47 -9.53 20.78
N LYS A 2 -7.32 -8.86 19.98
CA LYS A 2 -8.16 -9.52 18.97
C LYS A 2 -7.51 -9.30 17.61
N TYR A 3 -7.51 -10.32 16.76
CA TYR A 3 -6.96 -10.27 15.41
C TYR A 3 -8.10 -10.49 14.40
N ARG A 4 -8.08 -9.75 13.29
CA ARG A 4 -8.96 -9.98 12.14
C ARG A 4 -8.09 -10.42 10.96
N PRO A 5 -8.45 -11.48 10.22
CA PRO A 5 -7.71 -11.84 9.02
C PRO A 5 -7.79 -10.71 7.99
N PHE A 6 -6.70 -10.50 7.25
CA PHE A 6 -6.63 -9.59 6.12
C PHE A 6 -6.17 -10.36 4.88
N ASN A 7 -6.95 -10.32 3.81
CA ASN A 7 -6.58 -10.95 2.54
C ASN A 7 -5.58 -10.04 1.81
N ILE A 8 -4.37 -10.54 1.55
CA ILE A 8 -3.31 -9.77 0.88
C ILE A 8 -3.63 -9.40 -0.59
N ASN A 9 -4.68 -9.98 -1.16
CA ASN A 9 -5.24 -9.60 -2.46
C ASN A 9 -6.26 -8.46 -2.37
N HIS A 10 -6.45 -7.86 -1.19
CA HIS A 10 -7.21 -6.64 -1.05
C HIS A 10 -6.31 -5.42 -1.20
N THR A 11 -6.92 -4.34 -1.65
CA THR A 11 -6.21 -3.10 -1.90
C THR A 11 -5.97 -2.32 -0.62
N VAL A 12 -4.82 -1.66 -0.57
CA VAL A 12 -4.49 -0.62 0.39
C VAL A 12 -4.25 0.69 -0.34
N LYS A 13 -4.44 1.80 0.39
CA LYS A 13 -4.09 3.13 -0.10
C LYS A 13 -2.94 3.70 0.72
N VAL A 14 -1.96 4.26 0.03
CA VAL A 14 -0.77 4.91 0.63
C VAL A 14 -0.44 6.19 -0.12
N LYS A 15 0.18 7.14 0.56
CA LYS A 15 0.82 8.28 -0.10
C LYS A 15 2.29 7.96 -0.32
N LEU A 16 2.73 8.03 -1.58
CA LEU A 16 4.13 7.83 -1.93
C LEU A 16 4.91 9.12 -1.67
N THR A 17 6.09 9.00 -1.07
CA THR A 17 7.07 10.08 -1.06
C THR A 17 7.79 10.14 -2.41
N SER A 18 8.64 11.15 -2.62
CA SER A 18 9.51 11.21 -3.79
C SER A 18 10.44 9.99 -3.90
N SER A 19 11.01 9.52 -2.78
CA SER A 19 11.84 8.30 -2.75
C SER A 19 11.01 7.05 -3.03
N GLY A 20 9.76 7.01 -2.57
CA GLY A 20 8.82 5.95 -2.89
C GLY A 20 8.49 5.85 -4.37
N LEU A 21 8.24 6.97 -5.02
CA LEU A 21 8.00 6.98 -6.45
C LEU A 21 9.23 6.49 -7.23
N GLN A 22 10.43 6.88 -6.80
CA GLN A 22 11.68 6.38 -7.36
C GLN A 22 11.81 4.85 -7.16
N ARG A 23 11.61 4.35 -5.94
CA ARG A 23 11.63 2.90 -5.64
C ARG A 23 10.66 2.13 -6.51
N TYR A 24 9.45 2.65 -6.74
CA TYR A 24 8.47 2.03 -7.63
C TYR A 24 9.03 1.83 -9.03
N HIS A 25 9.60 2.88 -9.64
CA HIS A 25 10.19 2.78 -10.97
C HIS A 25 11.40 1.84 -11.02
N ASP A 26 12.25 1.87 -9.99
CA ASP A 26 13.45 1.03 -9.95
C ASP A 26 13.12 -0.44 -9.76
N TRP A 27 12.14 -0.78 -8.93
CA TRP A 27 11.67 -2.15 -8.76
C TRP A 27 11.22 -2.76 -10.10
N PHE A 28 10.48 -2.01 -10.91
CA PHE A 28 10.03 -2.52 -12.21
C PHE A 28 11.19 -2.70 -13.19
N LYS A 29 12.18 -1.82 -13.18
CA LYS A 29 13.41 -2.00 -13.98
C LYS A 29 14.20 -3.24 -13.53
N GLU A 30 14.30 -3.48 -12.22
CA GLU A 30 14.97 -4.65 -11.64
C GLU A 30 14.35 -5.96 -12.12
N VAL A 31 13.02 -6.01 -12.29
CA VAL A 31 12.29 -7.17 -12.83
C VAL A 31 12.18 -7.17 -14.35
N GLY A 32 12.91 -6.30 -15.06
CA GLY A 32 13.01 -6.29 -16.52
C GLY A 32 11.89 -5.56 -17.25
N ILE A 33 11.09 -4.75 -16.57
CA ILE A 33 9.99 -3.97 -17.15
C ILE A 33 10.44 -2.52 -17.30
N THR A 34 10.63 -2.09 -18.55
CA THR A 34 11.21 -0.78 -18.88
C THR A 34 10.17 0.33 -19.08
N GLU A 35 8.93 -0.02 -19.42
CA GLU A 35 7.83 0.92 -19.62
C GLU A 35 6.79 0.79 -18.50
N VAL A 36 6.95 1.60 -17.46
CA VAL A 36 6.05 1.60 -16.30
C VAL A 36 5.38 2.93 -16.14
N ARG A 37 4.04 2.87 -16.07
CA ARG A 37 3.22 4.03 -15.76
C ARG A 37 3.36 4.35 -14.29
N THR A 38 3.60 5.62 -14.00
CA THR A 38 3.49 6.17 -12.65
C THR A 38 2.14 5.79 -12.02
N PRO A 39 2.10 5.39 -10.74
CA PRO A 39 0.85 5.07 -10.05
C PRO A 39 -0.11 6.26 -10.11
N ARG A 40 -1.36 5.99 -10.48
CA ARG A 40 -2.41 7.01 -10.40
C ARG A 40 -2.73 7.30 -8.93
N VAL A 41 -2.74 8.58 -8.58
CA VAL A 41 -3.17 9.07 -7.27
C VAL A 41 -4.61 9.60 -7.33
N ASP A 42 -5.34 9.49 -6.23
CA ASP A 42 -6.64 10.15 -6.06
C ASP A 42 -6.49 11.62 -5.64
N ASP A 43 -7.61 12.33 -5.48
CA ASP A 43 -7.64 13.77 -5.16
C ASP A 43 -6.96 14.10 -3.81
N ASN A 44 -6.78 13.10 -2.94
CA ASN A 44 -6.11 13.24 -1.65
C ASN A 44 -4.64 12.79 -1.70
N GLY A 45 -4.12 12.46 -2.88
CA GLY A 45 -2.73 12.03 -3.09
C GLY A 45 -2.47 10.56 -2.82
N TYR A 46 -3.50 9.73 -2.59
CA TYR A 46 -3.30 8.31 -2.33
C TYR A 46 -3.18 7.48 -3.61
N ALA A 47 -2.12 6.68 -3.70
CA ALA A 47 -1.98 5.61 -4.67
C ALA A 47 -2.59 4.31 -4.11
N THR A 48 -3.17 3.50 -4.99
CA THR A 48 -3.82 2.23 -4.63
C THR A 48 -3.00 1.04 -5.12
N PHE A 49 -2.79 0.06 -4.25
CA PHE A 49 -2.05 -1.18 -4.56
C PHE A 49 -2.75 -2.38 -3.95
N GLN A 50 -2.62 -3.56 -4.58
CA GLN A 50 -2.85 -4.80 -3.84
C GLN A 50 -1.78 -4.95 -2.76
N MET A 51 -2.15 -5.40 -1.55
CA MET A 51 -1.20 -5.49 -0.43
C MET A 51 0.04 -6.33 -0.76
N TRP A 52 -0.13 -7.47 -1.45
CA TRP A 52 1.02 -8.30 -1.85
C TRP A 52 2.00 -7.54 -2.75
N ASN A 53 1.49 -6.74 -3.69
CA ASN A 53 2.31 -5.98 -4.62
C ASN A 53 2.99 -4.81 -3.91
N PHE A 54 2.26 -4.15 -3.01
CA PHE A 54 2.82 -3.12 -2.13
C PHE A 54 4.00 -3.65 -1.31
N MET A 55 3.85 -4.80 -0.66
CA MET A 55 4.93 -5.42 0.12
C MET A 55 6.12 -5.81 -0.77
N GLN A 56 5.86 -6.32 -1.97
CA GLN A 56 6.90 -6.72 -2.91
C GLN A 56 7.75 -5.54 -3.39
N ILE A 57 7.13 -4.39 -3.65
CA ILE A 57 7.82 -3.19 -4.15
C ILE A 57 8.53 -2.45 -3.01
N PHE A 58 7.83 -2.23 -1.89
CA PHE A 58 8.28 -1.28 -0.86
C PHE A 58 8.82 -1.94 0.40
N GLY A 59 8.59 -3.24 0.62
CA GLY A 59 8.93 -3.93 1.87
C GLY A 59 10.41 -3.84 2.23
N GLU A 60 11.31 -3.89 1.25
CA GLU A 60 12.77 -3.77 1.45
C GLU A 60 13.20 -2.39 1.96
N THR A 61 12.34 -1.38 1.79
CA THR A 61 12.60 -0.01 2.28
C THR A 61 11.96 0.27 3.65
N MET A 62 11.27 -0.71 4.24
CA MET A 62 10.56 -0.56 5.51
C MET A 62 11.36 -1.21 6.65
N PHE A 63 12.44 -0.56 7.07
CA PHE A 63 13.29 -1.04 8.14
C PHE A 63 13.75 0.09 9.06
N LEU A 64 14.16 -0.26 10.28
CA LEU A 64 14.66 0.68 11.26
C LEU A 64 15.92 1.38 10.75
N GLY A 65 15.91 2.71 10.75
CA GLY A 65 17.04 3.53 10.29
C GLY A 65 16.98 3.91 8.81
N ASN A 66 15.92 3.57 8.08
CA ASN A 66 15.66 4.21 6.80
C ASN A 66 15.28 5.68 7.02
N MET A 67 16.15 6.60 6.58
CA MET A 67 15.95 8.05 6.70
C MET A 67 15.08 8.61 5.57
N GLU A 68 14.82 7.84 4.51
CA GLU A 68 14.01 8.23 3.35
C GLU A 68 12.88 7.21 3.12
N PRO A 69 11.79 7.28 3.89
CA PRO A 69 10.70 6.32 3.79
C PRO A 69 10.00 6.41 2.43
N SER A 70 9.69 5.25 1.83
CA SER A 70 8.99 5.18 0.54
C SER A 70 7.52 5.60 0.59
N ILE A 71 6.93 5.64 1.78
CA ILE A 71 5.55 6.08 1.99
C ILE A 71 5.48 7.04 3.16
N GLU A 72 4.45 7.88 3.17
CA GLU A 72 3.99 8.47 4.42
C GLU A 72 3.63 7.34 5.40
N THR A 73 3.78 7.57 6.70
CA THR A 73 3.75 6.53 7.74
C THR A 73 2.36 5.92 8.02
N GLU A 74 1.41 6.10 7.10
CA GLU A 74 0.03 5.64 7.21
C GLU A 74 -0.37 4.78 6.01
N ILE A 75 -1.02 3.65 6.31
CA ILE A 75 -1.61 2.75 5.32
C ILE A 75 -3.10 2.67 5.60
N LEU A 76 -3.93 3.05 4.64
CA LEU A 76 -5.38 2.89 4.75
C LEU A 76 -5.77 1.48 4.31
N ILE A 77 -6.33 0.72 5.24
CA ILE A 77 -6.85 -0.62 5.03
C ILE A 77 -8.37 -0.55 5.06
N GLY A 78 -9.01 -0.83 3.93
CA GLY A 78 -10.46 -0.90 3.83
C GLY A 78 -11.00 -2.17 4.47
N PHE A 79 -12.05 -2.05 5.26
CA PHE A 79 -12.85 -3.17 5.73
C PHE A 79 -14.31 -2.89 5.38
N GLU A 80 -15.04 -3.92 4.98
CA GLU A 80 -16.50 -3.83 4.94
C GLU A 80 -17.00 -3.78 6.39
N GLU A 81 -17.85 -2.80 6.69
CA GLU A 81 -18.59 -2.79 7.94
C GLU A 81 -19.53 -3.99 7.95
N GLU A 82 -19.39 -4.87 8.95
CA GLU A 82 -20.38 -5.91 9.18
C GLU A 82 -21.69 -5.20 9.53
N ALA A 83 -22.75 -5.46 8.75
CA ALA A 83 -24.07 -4.93 9.05
C ALA A 83 -24.44 -5.32 10.49
N GLN A 84 -24.73 -4.33 11.33
CA GLN A 84 -25.25 -4.55 12.67
C GLN A 84 -26.64 -5.18 12.53
N ASP A 85 -26.75 -6.46 12.88
CA ASP A 85 -28.03 -7.16 12.96
C ASP A 85 -28.74 -6.67 14.24
N ASP A 86 -29.41 -5.52 14.15
CA ASP A 86 -30.15 -4.89 15.26
C ASP A 86 -31.47 -5.63 15.61
N ASN A 87 -31.64 -6.89 15.20
CA ASN A 87 -32.83 -7.69 15.46
C ASN A 87 -32.53 -8.89 16.38
N ALA A 88 -32.12 -8.62 17.61
CA ALA A 88 -32.21 -9.57 18.71
C ALA A 88 -32.93 -8.92 19.91
N GLU A 89 -34.23 -8.68 19.74
CA GLU A 89 -35.19 -8.56 20.86
C GLU A 89 -35.93 -9.88 21.04
#